data_AF-Q3MH98-F1
#
_entry.id   AF-Q3MH98-F1
#
_cell.length_a   1.000
_cell.length_b   1.000
_cell.length_c   1.000
_cell.angle_alpha   90.00
_cell.angle_beta   90.00
_cell.angle_gamma   90.00
#
_symmetry.space_group_name_H-M   'P 1'
#
loop_
_entity.id
_entity.type
_entity.pdbx_description
1 polymer ?
#
loop_
_entity_poly.entity_id
_entity_poly.type
_entity_poly.pdbx_seq_one_letter_code
_entity_poly.pdbx_strand_id
1 'polypeptide(L)'
;MELDAFNKGAIPLINHPDCSALGYQVIRELGRNQEEGRITYLAHHHSKQQVVIKEFSFAHTYADWFGVTAYESEAQILQKLNHPRIPRYLDSFATQTAFYLVQEYKHALPLSSKRSFQAEEIKQIAVSILEILVYLQQRIDPIIHRDIKPENILVDDQLNAYLVDFGLARVQDTKIALTSLLTGTPGFIPPEEQSGYSLSLASDLYSVGATLVCLLANIRSVDIDKLINSKGYFDFQKLDSPIDLRFRSWLMGMVEPKWQYRYANAADALAALQPIQVTGNATAMEILATVIKLKYQTTVLCLAIIGVLAVAGATLILSQQGGTAQQLQEARKSEVL
;
A
#
# COMPACT_ATOMS: atom_id res chain seq x y z
N MET A 1 26.33 5.54 -1.43
CA MET A 1 27.44 5.28 -0.48
C MET A 1 26.81 4.67 0.75
N GLU A 2 27.11 3.39 1.01
CA GLU A 2 26.42 2.51 1.97
C GLU A 2 26.58 2.99 3.42
N LEU A 3 25.49 2.93 4.20
CA LEU A 3 25.54 2.78 5.64
C LEU A 3 24.79 1.50 6.02
N ASP A 4 25.54 0.41 5.91
CA ASP A 4 25.26 -0.88 6.51
C ASP A 4 25.45 -0.73 8.03
N ALA A 5 24.36 -0.59 8.80
CA ALA A 5 24.44 -0.47 10.26
C ALA A 5 23.21 -0.97 11.01
N PHE A 6 22.65 -2.13 10.63
CA PHE A 6 21.93 -2.99 11.60
C PHE A 6 22.92 -3.79 12.46
N ASN A 7 23.94 -3.09 12.98
CA ASN A 7 25.01 -3.68 13.76
C ASN A 7 24.72 -3.47 15.25
N LYS A 8 24.90 -4.53 16.04
CA LYS A 8 24.91 -4.47 17.51
C LYS A 8 26.02 -3.53 17.97
N GLY A 9 25.66 -2.27 18.17
CA GLY A 9 26.50 -1.23 18.75
C GLY A 9 25.65 0.02 18.83
N ALA A 10 25.31 0.46 20.04
CA ALA A 10 24.61 1.72 20.22
C ALA A 10 25.40 2.81 19.47
N ILE A 11 24.79 3.44 18.47
CA ILE A 11 25.33 4.67 17.89
C ILE A 11 25.47 5.64 19.08
N PRO A 12 26.67 6.14 19.40
CA PRO A 12 26.86 7.02 20.55
C PRO A 12 25.89 8.20 20.48
N LEU A 13 25.27 8.54 21.62
CA LEU A 13 24.39 9.70 21.82
C LEU A 13 25.18 11.01 21.65
N ILE A 14 25.60 11.35 20.43
CA ILE A 14 26.23 12.62 20.11
C ILE A 14 25.18 13.46 19.38
N ASN A 15 24.73 14.54 20.02
CA ASN A 15 23.76 15.52 19.50
C ASN A 15 22.35 14.98 19.20
N HIS A 16 21.65 14.46 20.21
CA HIS A 16 20.21 14.19 20.13
C HIS A 16 19.42 15.39 20.67
N PRO A 17 18.17 15.60 20.22
CA PRO A 17 17.34 16.69 20.72
C PRO A 17 17.04 16.50 22.23
N ASP A 18 17.23 17.58 23.00
CA ASP A 18 16.81 17.60 24.41
C ASP A 18 15.30 17.86 24.49
N CYS A 19 14.54 16.76 24.51
CA CYS A 19 13.10 16.78 24.69
C CYS A 19 12.69 16.51 26.16
N SER A 20 13.63 16.59 27.11
CA SER A 20 13.37 16.24 28.52
C SER A 20 12.35 17.17 29.18
N ALA A 21 12.36 18.46 28.82
CA ALA A 21 11.37 19.44 29.26
C ALA A 21 9.94 19.10 28.82
N LEU A 22 9.79 18.31 27.75
CA LEU A 22 8.51 17.81 27.23
C LEU A 22 8.20 16.39 27.74
N GLY A 23 8.98 15.87 28.69
CA GLY A 23 8.76 14.55 29.28
C GLY A 23 9.33 13.36 28.49
N TYR A 24 10.12 13.63 27.43
CA TYR A 24 10.72 12.59 26.59
C TYR A 24 12.21 12.39 26.87
N GLN A 25 12.62 11.14 27.06
CA GLN A 25 14.01 10.76 27.20
C GLN A 25 14.43 9.86 26.03
N VAL A 26 15.29 10.38 25.14
CA VAL A 26 15.83 9.61 24.01
C VAL A 26 16.74 8.49 24.52
N ILE A 27 16.55 7.29 23.98
CA ILE A 27 17.31 6.08 24.31
C ILE A 27 18.37 5.81 23.24
N ARG A 28 17.96 5.80 21.96
CA ARG A 28 18.83 5.53 20.82
C ARG A 28 18.21 6.01 19.51
N GLU A 29 19.06 6.20 18.50
CA GLU A 29 18.65 6.34 17.11
C GLU A 29 18.17 4.99 16.54
N LEU A 30 17.06 5.01 15.81
CA LEU A 30 16.51 3.89 15.06
C LEU A 30 16.85 3.96 13.57
N GLY A 31 17.07 5.17 13.04
CA GLY A 31 17.48 5.39 11.66
C GLY A 31 17.61 6.87 11.33
N ARG A 32 18.33 7.17 10.24
CA ARG A 32 18.59 8.52 9.76
C ARG A 32 18.58 8.55 8.23
N ASN A 33 17.81 9.46 7.67
CA ASN A 33 17.85 9.81 6.26
C ASN A 33 18.45 11.22 6.12
N GLN A 34 19.72 11.28 5.70
CA GLN A 34 20.44 12.55 5.56
C GLN A 34 19.90 13.40 4.40
N GLU A 35 19.42 12.76 3.33
CA GLU A 35 18.91 13.46 2.14
C GLU A 35 17.59 14.19 2.43
N GLU A 36 16.75 13.62 3.30
CA GLU A 36 15.47 14.20 3.72
C GLU A 36 15.54 14.93 5.07
N GLY A 37 16.73 15.07 5.66
CA GLY A 37 16.91 15.72 6.96
C GLY A 37 16.10 15.08 8.10
N ARG A 38 15.88 13.76 8.05
CA ARG A 38 15.00 13.03 8.97
C ARG A 38 15.79 12.09 9.88
N ILE A 39 15.54 12.15 11.19
CA ILE A 39 16.12 11.23 12.17
C ILE A 39 15.00 10.61 12.99
N THR A 40 15.06 9.31 13.22
CA THR A 40 14.08 8.57 14.01
C THR A 40 14.72 8.05 15.28
N TYR A 41 14.12 8.32 16.43
CA TYR A 41 14.61 7.94 17.75
C TYR A 41 13.62 7.05 18.49
N LEU A 42 14.14 6.15 19.31
CA LEU A 42 13.39 5.49 20.38
C LEU A 42 13.54 6.32 21.65
N ALA A 43 12.43 6.61 22.33
CA ALA A 43 12.41 7.38 23.57
C ALA A 43 11.45 6.77 24.62
N HIS A 44 11.59 7.19 25.88
CA HIS A 44 10.59 6.99 26.92
C HIS A 44 9.79 8.27 27.16
N HIS A 45 8.47 8.15 27.33
CA HIS A 45 7.60 9.21 27.83
C HIS A 45 7.13 8.89 29.26
N HIS A 46 7.13 9.89 30.16
CA HIS A 46 6.61 9.87 31.54
C HIS A 46 6.39 8.47 32.15
N SER A 47 7.47 7.83 32.65
CA SER A 47 7.43 6.52 33.38
C SER A 47 7.43 5.23 32.51
N LYS A 48 8.33 5.14 31.52
CA LYS A 48 8.70 3.93 30.74
C LYS A 48 7.82 3.55 29.54
N GLN A 49 6.85 4.36 29.13
CA GLN A 49 6.19 4.09 27.85
C GLN A 49 7.17 4.36 26.70
N GLN A 50 7.46 3.34 25.89
CA GLN A 50 8.29 3.50 24.69
C GLN A 50 7.51 4.20 23.58
N VAL A 51 8.17 5.17 22.95
CA VAL A 51 7.63 5.96 21.83
C VAL A 51 8.69 6.12 20.74
N VAL A 52 8.23 6.40 19.53
CA VAL A 52 9.10 6.82 18.42
C VAL A 52 8.97 8.31 18.24
N ILE A 53 10.11 9.00 18.16
CA ILE A 53 10.19 10.42 17.83
C ILE A 53 10.85 10.55 16.46
N LYS A 54 10.14 11.11 15.47
CA LYS A 54 10.69 11.50 14.18
C LYS A 54 11.01 12.99 14.21
N GLU A 55 12.28 13.34 14.06
CA GLU A 55 12.77 14.70 13.88
C GLU A 55 12.91 14.99 12.39
N PHE A 56 12.44 16.17 11.99
CA PHE A 56 12.55 16.68 10.63
C PHE A 56 13.21 18.06 10.66
N SER A 57 14.46 18.13 10.21
CA SER A 57 15.32 19.32 10.33
C SER A 57 15.03 20.37 9.24
N PHE A 58 14.77 21.62 9.63
CA PHE A 58 14.59 22.77 8.73
C PHE A 58 15.90 23.28 8.08
N ALA A 59 17.08 22.88 8.59
CA ALA A 59 18.35 23.29 8.00
C ALA A 59 18.65 22.59 6.66
N HIS A 60 18.00 21.46 6.40
CA HIS A 60 18.14 20.70 5.15
C HIS A 60 17.00 21.03 4.16
N THR A 61 16.03 21.87 4.55
CA THR A 61 14.95 22.36 3.67
C THR A 61 15.37 23.54 2.79
N TYR A 62 16.63 23.60 2.33
CA TYR A 62 17.10 24.64 1.39
C TYR A 62 16.43 24.56 0.00
N ALA A 63 15.57 23.57 -0.24
CA ALA A 63 14.60 23.61 -1.31
C ALA A 63 13.24 23.16 -0.77
N ASP A 64 12.23 23.99 -1.04
CA ASP A 64 10.80 23.72 -0.94
C ASP A 64 10.08 23.81 0.42
N TRP A 65 9.18 24.80 0.44
CA TRP A 65 7.95 24.88 1.24
C TRP A 65 7.15 23.55 1.26
N PHE A 66 7.35 22.66 0.28
CA PHE A 66 6.80 21.29 0.26
C PHE A 66 7.36 20.36 1.34
N GLY A 67 8.60 20.55 1.83
CA GLY A 67 9.18 19.72 2.89
C GLY A 67 8.48 19.89 4.24
N VAL A 68 8.26 21.14 4.66
CA VAL A 68 7.46 21.47 5.86
C VAL A 68 6.04 20.93 5.74
N THR A 69 5.45 21.05 4.54
CA THR A 69 4.09 20.55 4.25
C THR A 69 4.02 19.01 4.35
N ALA A 70 5.07 18.28 3.98
CA ALA A 70 5.08 16.81 4.02
C ALA A 70 5.09 16.26 5.46
N TYR A 71 5.83 16.89 6.38
CA TYR A 71 5.94 16.41 7.76
C TYR A 71 4.68 16.68 8.58
N GLU A 72 4.06 17.85 8.38
CA GLU A 72 2.73 18.12 8.93
C GLU A 72 1.68 17.17 8.34
N SER A 73 1.82 16.79 7.06
CA SER A 73 0.91 15.85 6.41
C SER A 73 0.96 14.44 7.03
N GLU A 74 2.13 13.94 7.45
CA GLU A 74 2.21 12.64 8.14
C GLU A 74 1.42 12.67 9.46
N ALA A 75 1.66 13.70 10.28
CA ALA A 75 0.98 13.89 11.56
C ALA A 75 -0.55 13.99 11.37
N GLN A 76 -0.99 14.76 10.37
CA GLN A 76 -2.42 14.93 10.04
C GLN A 76 -3.08 13.64 9.56
N ILE A 77 -2.37 12.81 8.79
CA ILE A 77 -2.87 11.51 8.37
C ILE A 77 -2.97 10.59 9.58
N LEU A 78 -1.91 10.41 10.36
CA LEU A 78 -1.89 9.51 11.51
C LEU A 78 -2.93 9.87 12.57
N GLN A 79 -3.21 11.16 12.80
CA GLN A 79 -4.29 11.62 13.69
C GLN A 79 -5.67 11.09 13.30
N LYS A 80 -5.90 10.82 12.01
CA LYS A 80 -7.16 10.31 11.48
C LYS A 80 -7.22 8.78 11.47
N LEU A 81 -6.12 8.09 11.80
CA LEU A 81 -6.02 6.64 11.74
C LEU A 81 -6.13 6.01 13.14
N ASN A 82 -6.85 4.90 13.21
CA ASN A 82 -6.95 4.07 14.40
C ASN A 82 -6.99 2.60 13.97
N HIS A 83 -5.83 1.96 13.89
CA HIS A 83 -5.71 0.56 13.51
C HIS A 83 -4.57 -0.10 14.32
N PRO A 84 -4.74 -1.31 14.86
CA PRO A 84 -3.74 -1.93 15.75
C PRO A 84 -2.37 -2.16 15.10
N ARG A 85 -2.33 -2.25 13.76
CA ARG A 85 -1.11 -2.46 12.96
C ARG A 85 -0.58 -1.19 12.28
N ILE A 86 -1.04 -0.02 12.71
CA ILE A 86 -0.48 1.29 12.34
C ILE A 86 -0.05 1.98 13.64
N PRO A 87 1.13 2.60 13.73
CA PRO A 87 1.50 3.41 14.89
C PRO A 87 0.48 4.50 15.17
N ARG A 88 -0.04 4.56 16.40
CA ARG A 88 -0.94 5.64 16.80
C ARG A 88 -0.17 6.96 16.93
N TYR A 89 -0.75 8.05 16.43
CA TYR A 89 -0.30 9.40 16.75
C TYR A 89 -0.39 9.65 18.27
N LEU A 90 0.68 10.18 18.87
CA LEU A 90 0.71 10.55 20.28
C LEU A 90 0.78 12.05 20.47
N ASP A 91 1.71 12.71 19.78
CA ASP A 91 1.98 14.15 19.95
C ASP A 91 2.76 14.70 18.75
N SER A 92 2.84 16.02 18.63
CA SER A 92 3.77 16.70 17.73
C SER A 92 4.10 18.09 18.25
N PHE A 93 5.32 18.55 17.99
CA PHE A 93 5.79 19.86 18.40
C PHE A 93 6.85 20.39 17.45
N ALA A 94 7.01 21.70 17.42
CA ALA A 94 8.01 22.38 16.60
C ALA A 94 8.99 23.16 17.48
N THR A 95 10.23 23.23 17.02
CA THR A 95 11.27 24.12 17.55
C THR A 95 11.64 25.13 16.46
N GLN A 96 12.61 26.00 16.73
CA GLN A 96 13.12 26.93 15.71
C GLN A 96 13.81 26.21 14.54
N THR A 97 14.28 24.98 14.74
CA THR A 97 15.16 24.28 13.79
C THR A 97 14.60 22.97 13.26
N ALA A 98 13.54 22.42 13.87
CA ALA A 98 12.96 21.15 13.47
C ALA A 98 11.49 20.99 13.90
N PHE A 99 10.77 20.16 13.15
CA PHE A 99 9.47 19.61 13.54
C PHE A 99 9.65 18.19 14.10
N TYR A 100 8.84 17.83 15.09
CA TYR A 100 8.88 16.53 15.75
C TYR A 100 7.51 15.87 15.74
N LEU A 101 7.46 14.62 15.30
CA LEU A 101 6.29 13.75 15.39
C LEU A 101 6.55 12.65 16.40
N VAL A 102 5.66 12.49 17.38
CA VAL A 102 5.69 11.43 18.37
C VAL A 102 4.59 10.42 18.07
N GLN A 103 4.96 9.15 17.97
CA GLN A 103 4.04 8.05 17.69
C GLN A 103 4.32 6.84 18.56
N GLU A 104 3.35 5.93 18.59
CA GLU A 104 3.45 4.64 19.29
C GLU A 104 4.67 3.84 18.79
N TYR A 105 5.46 3.31 19.72
CA TYR A 105 6.49 2.34 19.38
C TYR A 105 5.88 0.95 19.18
N LYS A 106 6.13 0.34 18.01
CA LYS A 106 5.84 -1.08 17.76
C LYS A 106 7.10 -1.89 18.07
N HIS A 107 6.98 -2.87 18.95
CA HIS A 107 8.07 -3.77 19.32
C HIS A 107 8.29 -4.84 18.24
N ALA A 108 8.80 -4.39 17.09
CA ALA A 108 8.96 -5.16 15.86
C ALA A 108 10.18 -4.66 15.08
N LEU A 109 10.70 -5.48 14.17
CA LEU A 109 11.84 -5.13 13.32
C LEU A 109 11.40 -4.92 11.88
N PRO A 110 12.02 -4.00 11.11
CA PRO A 110 11.75 -3.87 9.68
C PRO A 110 11.98 -5.18 8.93
N LEU A 111 11.19 -5.46 7.90
CA LEU A 111 11.39 -6.61 7.00
C LEU A 111 12.74 -6.57 6.27
N SER A 112 13.34 -5.38 6.11
CA SER A 112 14.70 -5.20 5.59
C SER A 112 15.82 -5.67 6.54
N SER A 113 15.49 -6.03 7.78
CA SER A 113 16.45 -6.60 8.73
C SER A 113 16.96 -7.96 8.25
N LYS A 114 18.13 -8.39 8.75
CA LYS A 114 18.74 -9.70 8.41
C LYS A 114 17.93 -10.87 9.00
N ARG A 115 16.75 -11.14 8.44
CA ARG A 115 15.87 -12.27 8.73
C ARG A 115 15.29 -12.77 7.40
N SER A 116 15.40 -14.07 7.15
CA SER A 116 14.72 -14.73 6.03
C SER A 116 13.39 -15.30 6.50
N PHE A 117 12.41 -15.36 5.61
CA PHE A 117 11.06 -15.85 5.89
C PHE A 117 10.72 -17.01 4.96
N GLN A 118 10.08 -18.03 5.49
CA GLN A 118 9.49 -19.10 4.70
C GLN A 118 8.25 -18.59 3.97
N ALA A 119 7.86 -19.27 2.89
CA ALA A 119 6.77 -18.82 2.04
C ALA A 119 5.43 -18.69 2.81
N GLU A 120 5.14 -19.59 3.76
CA GLU A 120 3.94 -19.49 4.60
C GLU A 120 3.98 -18.28 5.54
N GLU A 121 5.15 -17.95 6.09
CA GLU A 121 5.34 -16.74 6.90
C GLU A 121 5.11 -15.48 6.04
N ILE A 122 5.61 -15.48 4.79
CA ILE A 122 5.41 -14.39 3.83
C ILE A 122 3.92 -14.21 3.50
N LYS A 123 3.14 -15.30 3.39
CA LYS A 123 1.68 -15.19 3.25
C LYS A 123 1.02 -14.58 4.48
N GLN A 124 1.43 -14.97 5.69
CA GLN A 124 0.87 -14.38 6.92
C GLN A 124 1.17 -12.87 7.01
N ILE A 125 2.39 -12.47 6.62
CA ILE A 125 2.78 -11.06 6.48
C ILE A 125 1.91 -10.37 5.42
N ALA A 126 1.72 -10.98 4.25
CA ALA A 126 0.88 -10.44 3.17
C ALA A 126 -0.57 -10.21 3.62
N VAL A 127 -1.16 -11.18 4.33
CA VAL A 127 -2.50 -11.05 4.94
C VAL A 127 -2.52 -9.84 5.86
N SER A 128 -1.51 -9.68 6.71
CA SER A 128 -1.47 -8.56 7.64
C SER A 128 -1.41 -7.19 6.95
N ILE A 129 -0.60 -7.08 5.90
CA ILE A 129 -0.47 -5.84 5.13
C ILE A 129 -1.77 -5.54 4.37
N LEU A 130 -2.39 -6.56 3.75
CA LEU A 130 -3.64 -6.39 3.00
C LEU A 130 -4.79 -5.95 3.90
N GLU A 131 -4.91 -6.48 5.12
CA GLU A 131 -5.92 -6.02 6.08
C GLU A 131 -5.72 -4.56 6.50
N ILE A 132 -4.47 -4.08 6.60
CA ILE A 132 -4.18 -2.65 6.79
C ILE A 132 -4.66 -1.84 5.58
N LEU A 133 -4.37 -2.30 4.36
CA LEU A 133 -4.81 -1.61 3.15
C LEU A 133 -6.32 -1.60 3.01
N VAL A 134 -7.02 -2.69 3.34
CA VAL A 134 -8.49 -2.72 3.40
C VAL A 134 -9.01 -1.60 4.31
N TYR A 135 -8.43 -1.46 5.51
CA TYR A 135 -8.80 -0.39 6.44
C TYR A 135 -8.55 1.01 5.85
N LEU A 136 -7.43 1.25 5.17
CA LEU A 136 -7.12 2.55 4.55
C LEU A 136 -8.04 2.87 3.36
N GLN A 137 -8.40 1.86 2.58
CA GLN A 137 -9.18 1.99 1.36
C GLN A 137 -10.69 2.11 1.62
N GLN A 138 -11.20 1.58 2.75
CA GLN A 138 -12.62 1.65 3.13
C GLN A 138 -13.03 2.96 3.83
N ARG A 139 -12.10 3.90 3.97
CA ARG A 139 -12.39 5.21 4.56
C ARG A 139 -13.25 6.04 3.61
N ILE A 140 -13.97 7.03 4.17
CA ILE A 140 -14.73 8.02 3.37
C ILE A 140 -13.82 8.67 2.32
N ASP A 141 -12.62 9.05 2.76
CA ASP A 141 -11.52 9.53 1.93
C ASP A 141 -10.44 8.43 1.89
N PRO A 142 -10.37 7.59 0.84
CA PRO A 142 -9.38 6.52 0.75
C PRO A 142 -7.96 7.07 0.81
N ILE A 143 -7.10 6.39 1.54
CA ILE A 143 -5.70 6.78 1.71
C ILE A 143 -4.80 5.81 0.95
N ILE A 144 -3.89 6.35 0.15
CA ILE A 144 -2.82 5.61 -0.55
C ILE A 144 -1.51 5.91 0.19
N HIS A 145 -0.77 4.87 0.55
CA HIS A 145 0.48 4.98 1.33
C HIS A 145 1.66 5.46 0.48
N ARG A 146 1.81 4.93 -0.75
CA ARG A 146 2.82 5.35 -1.76
C ARG A 146 4.29 5.01 -1.44
N ASP A 147 4.57 4.31 -0.36
CA ASP A 147 5.95 3.94 0.01
C ASP A 147 6.01 2.60 0.75
N ILE A 148 5.28 1.61 0.24
CA ILE A 148 5.29 0.27 0.81
C ILE A 148 6.52 -0.47 0.30
N LYS A 149 7.40 -0.83 1.22
CA LYS A 149 8.67 -1.53 0.97
C LYS A 149 9.15 -2.24 2.24
N PRO A 150 10.14 -3.14 2.19
CA PRO A 150 10.63 -3.86 3.36
C PRO A 150 11.06 -2.97 4.54
N GLU A 151 11.54 -1.76 4.29
CA GLU A 151 11.95 -0.80 5.33
C GLU A 151 10.78 -0.23 6.12
N ASN A 152 9.61 -0.11 5.49
CA ASN A 152 8.42 0.54 6.04
C ASN A 152 7.37 -0.45 6.56
N ILE A 153 7.72 -1.73 6.61
CA ILE A 153 6.90 -2.76 7.23
C ILE A 153 7.71 -3.38 8.36
N LEU A 154 7.22 -3.22 9.59
CA LEU A 154 7.78 -3.90 10.76
C LEU A 154 7.09 -5.25 10.95
N VAL A 155 7.81 -6.24 11.46
CA VAL A 155 7.25 -7.55 11.81
C VAL A 155 7.72 -7.97 13.20
N ASP A 156 6.80 -8.49 14.01
CA ASP A 156 7.11 -9.03 15.33
C ASP A 156 7.46 -10.53 15.27
N ASP A 157 7.69 -11.13 16.44
CA ASP A 157 8.01 -12.55 16.56
C ASP A 157 6.80 -13.47 16.26
N GLN A 158 5.59 -12.91 16.22
CA GLN A 158 4.34 -13.60 15.90
C GLN A 158 3.91 -13.40 14.43
N LEU A 159 4.76 -12.77 13.61
CA LEU A 159 4.52 -12.45 12.20
C LEU A 159 3.36 -11.47 11.97
N ASN A 160 3.02 -10.65 12.96
CA ASN A 160 2.14 -9.51 12.74
C ASN A 160 2.93 -8.42 12.01
N ALA A 161 2.45 -8.00 10.85
CA ALA A 161 3.04 -6.90 10.10
C ALA A 161 2.43 -5.56 10.55
N TYR A 162 3.26 -4.53 10.69
CA TYR A 162 2.88 -3.17 11.02
C TYR A 162 3.35 -2.25 9.90
N LEU A 163 2.44 -1.45 9.33
CA LEU A 163 2.77 -0.47 8.30
C LEU A 163 3.14 0.85 8.97
N VAL A 164 4.32 1.37 8.63
CA VAL A 164 4.86 2.61 9.20
C VAL A 164 5.27 3.58 8.08
N ASP A 165 5.53 4.82 8.47
CA ASP A 165 6.01 5.90 7.58
C ASP A 165 4.99 6.42 6.56
N PHE A 166 4.06 7.25 7.05
CA PHE A 166 2.99 7.84 6.24
C PHE A 166 3.40 9.19 5.60
N GLY A 167 4.69 9.50 5.52
CA GLY A 167 5.19 10.79 4.99
C GLY A 167 4.77 11.07 3.55
N LEU A 168 4.70 10.02 2.73
CA LEU A 168 4.25 10.10 1.33
C LEU A 168 2.76 9.81 1.14
N ALA A 169 2.07 9.36 2.19
CA ALA A 169 0.68 8.97 2.12
C ALA A 169 -0.21 10.17 1.80
N ARG A 170 -1.28 9.96 1.01
CA ARG A 170 -2.22 11.02 0.61
C ARG A 170 -3.63 10.45 0.45
N VAL A 171 -4.63 11.33 0.49
CA VAL A 171 -6.00 10.99 0.09
C VAL A 171 -6.03 10.81 -1.44
N GLN A 172 -6.74 9.79 -1.94
CA GLN A 172 -6.76 9.44 -3.36
C GLN A 172 -7.20 10.61 -4.26
N ASP A 173 -8.22 11.38 -3.86
CA ASP A 173 -8.82 12.46 -4.67
C ASP A 173 -8.08 13.80 -4.59
N THR A 174 -6.97 13.87 -3.86
CA THR A 174 -6.13 15.07 -3.89
C THR A 174 -5.42 15.13 -5.24
N LYS A 175 -5.86 16.06 -6.13
CA LYS A 175 -5.21 16.29 -7.43
C LYS A 175 -3.70 16.37 -7.23
N ILE A 176 -3.00 15.41 -7.82
CA ILE A 176 -1.54 15.39 -7.86
C ILE A 176 -1.12 16.67 -8.61
N ALA A 177 -0.51 17.61 -7.91
CA ALA A 177 0.21 18.68 -8.59
C ALA A 177 1.28 17.98 -9.45
N LEU A 178 1.37 18.35 -10.73
CA LEU A 178 2.29 17.77 -11.73
C LEU A 178 3.77 17.74 -11.28
N THR A 179 4.08 18.41 -10.18
CA THR A 179 5.39 18.57 -9.52
C THR A 179 5.60 17.70 -8.29
N SER A 180 4.71 16.77 -7.93
CA SER A 180 5.09 15.76 -6.94
C SER A 180 6.19 14.90 -7.57
N LEU A 181 7.44 15.20 -7.24
CA LEU A 181 8.62 14.46 -7.66
C LEU A 181 8.35 12.96 -7.53
N LEU A 182 8.95 12.15 -8.39
CA LEU A 182 9.00 10.70 -8.22
C LEU A 182 9.46 10.40 -6.78
N THR A 183 8.51 10.08 -5.91
CA THR A 183 8.74 9.88 -4.49
C THR A 183 8.58 8.41 -4.19
N GLY A 184 9.61 7.79 -3.62
CA GLY A 184 9.63 6.36 -3.29
C GLY A 184 10.95 5.71 -3.66
N THR A 185 11.06 4.41 -3.39
CA THR A 185 12.26 3.62 -3.70
C THR A 185 12.10 2.89 -5.05
N PRO A 186 13.02 3.07 -6.03
CA PRO A 186 12.98 2.36 -7.30
C PRO A 186 12.73 0.86 -7.15
N GLY A 187 11.92 0.30 -8.07
CA GLY A 187 11.48 -1.10 -8.05
C GLY A 187 10.31 -1.41 -7.12
N PHE A 188 9.96 -0.53 -6.17
CA PHE A 188 8.72 -0.61 -5.37
C PHE A 188 7.66 0.41 -5.83
N ILE A 189 8.08 1.47 -6.52
CA ILE A 189 7.18 2.48 -7.09
C ILE A 189 6.34 1.84 -8.20
N PRO A 190 5.00 1.95 -8.16
CA PRO A 190 4.14 1.43 -9.20
C PRO A 190 4.41 2.10 -10.56
N PRO A 191 4.40 1.38 -11.70
CA PRO A 191 4.80 1.94 -13.00
C PRO A 191 3.96 3.14 -13.47
N GLU A 192 2.69 3.21 -13.09
CA GLU A 192 1.82 4.34 -13.38
C GLU A 192 2.27 5.63 -12.69
N GLU A 193 2.84 5.54 -11.48
CA GLU A 193 3.41 6.68 -10.77
C GLU A 193 4.69 7.16 -11.44
N GLN A 194 5.54 6.22 -11.87
CA GLN A 194 6.74 6.52 -12.64
C GLN A 194 6.44 7.27 -13.95
N SER A 195 5.28 6.98 -14.52
CA SER A 195 4.79 7.59 -15.75
C SER A 195 3.99 8.87 -15.54
N GLY A 196 3.82 9.33 -14.28
CA GLY A 196 3.06 10.52 -13.92
C GLY A 196 1.54 10.38 -14.08
N TYR A 197 1.01 9.15 -14.13
CA TYR A 197 -0.42 8.90 -14.13
C TYR A 197 -0.99 8.96 -12.71
N SER A 198 -2.30 9.20 -12.62
CA SER A 198 -3.00 9.19 -11.33
C SER A 198 -2.92 7.83 -10.65
N LEU A 199 -2.65 7.84 -9.36
CA LEU A 199 -2.65 6.66 -8.51
C LEU A 199 -4.07 6.14 -8.26
N SER A 200 -4.16 4.84 -8.01
CA SER A 200 -5.39 4.15 -7.65
C SER A 200 -5.20 3.28 -6.41
N LEU A 201 -6.27 2.68 -5.91
CA LEU A 201 -6.18 1.69 -4.83
C LEU A 201 -5.28 0.50 -5.20
N ALA A 202 -5.18 0.19 -6.50
CA ALA A 202 -4.30 -0.86 -6.98
C ALA A 202 -2.81 -0.50 -6.84
N SER A 203 -2.45 0.79 -6.80
CA SER A 203 -1.07 1.28 -6.78
C SER A 203 -0.27 0.72 -5.60
N ASP A 204 -0.81 0.79 -4.39
CA ASP A 204 -0.19 0.18 -3.20
C ASP A 204 -0.07 -1.35 -3.31
N LEU A 205 -0.95 -2.02 -4.07
CA LEU A 205 -0.87 -3.48 -4.25
C LEU A 205 0.37 -3.90 -5.04
N TYR A 206 0.83 -3.07 -5.98
CA TYR A 206 2.10 -3.34 -6.68
C TYR A 206 3.27 -3.28 -5.70
N SER A 207 3.31 -2.26 -4.86
CA SER A 207 4.35 -2.10 -3.84
C SER A 207 4.34 -3.22 -2.81
N VAL A 208 3.15 -3.71 -2.40
CA VAL A 208 3.02 -4.93 -1.61
C VAL A 208 3.58 -6.13 -2.37
N GLY A 209 3.18 -6.35 -3.62
CA GLY A 209 3.67 -7.46 -4.43
C GLY A 209 5.19 -7.45 -4.61
N ALA A 210 5.77 -6.29 -4.91
CA ALA A 210 7.21 -6.09 -5.03
C ALA A 210 7.94 -6.40 -3.70
N THR A 211 7.36 -5.99 -2.57
CA THR A 211 7.85 -6.35 -1.23
C THR A 211 7.86 -7.86 -1.04
N LEU A 212 6.79 -8.57 -1.36
CA LEU A 212 6.72 -10.02 -1.20
C LEU A 212 7.69 -10.76 -2.14
N VAL A 213 7.86 -10.28 -3.38
CA VAL A 213 8.86 -10.81 -4.32
C VAL A 213 10.28 -10.63 -3.77
N CYS A 214 10.59 -9.47 -3.19
CA CYS A 214 11.87 -9.20 -2.54
C CYS A 214 12.18 -10.22 -1.43
N LEU A 215 11.18 -10.53 -0.59
CA LEU A 215 11.32 -11.53 0.48
C LEU A 215 11.49 -12.95 -0.06
N LEU A 216 10.72 -13.35 -1.07
CA LEU A 216 10.77 -14.68 -1.69
C LEU A 216 12.08 -14.94 -2.45
N ALA A 217 12.68 -13.88 -3.00
CA ALA A 217 13.99 -13.93 -3.60
C ALA A 217 15.13 -13.75 -2.58
N ASN A 218 14.81 -13.46 -1.32
CA ASN A 218 15.77 -13.26 -0.23
C ASN A 218 16.90 -12.28 -0.61
N ILE A 219 16.53 -11.22 -1.34
CA ILE A 219 17.44 -10.14 -1.74
C ILE A 219 17.20 -8.90 -0.88
N ARG A 220 18.18 -7.99 -0.87
CA ARG A 220 18.01 -6.66 -0.27
C ARG A 220 17.14 -5.79 -1.18
N SER A 221 16.38 -4.87 -0.59
CA SER A 221 15.51 -3.93 -1.33
C SER A 221 16.27 -3.14 -2.40
N VAL A 222 17.53 -2.76 -2.16
CA VAL A 222 18.39 -2.05 -3.13
C VAL A 222 18.72 -2.87 -4.38
N ASP A 223 18.52 -4.18 -4.33
CA ASP A 223 18.83 -5.12 -5.40
C ASP A 223 17.56 -5.53 -6.19
N ILE A 224 16.38 -4.99 -5.86
CA ILE A 224 15.08 -5.37 -6.43
C ILE A 224 15.01 -5.22 -7.96
N ASP A 225 15.67 -4.21 -8.52
CA ASP A 225 15.69 -3.94 -9.95
C ASP A 225 16.31 -5.10 -10.76
N LYS A 226 17.15 -5.94 -10.13
CA LYS A 226 17.74 -7.13 -10.77
C LYS A 226 16.70 -8.22 -11.08
N LEU A 227 15.53 -8.15 -10.43
CA LEU A 227 14.40 -9.05 -10.68
C LEU A 227 13.44 -8.52 -11.74
N ILE A 228 13.56 -7.27 -12.17
CA ILE A 228 12.63 -6.63 -13.11
C ILE A 228 13.26 -6.64 -14.50
N ASN A 229 12.54 -7.15 -15.50
CA ASN A 229 13.02 -7.14 -16.89
C ASN A 229 12.74 -5.79 -17.58
N SER A 230 13.25 -5.61 -18.80
CA SER A 230 13.06 -4.38 -19.59
C SER A 230 11.61 -4.03 -19.93
N LYS A 231 10.67 -4.95 -19.73
CA LYS A 231 9.23 -4.75 -19.93
C LYS A 231 8.49 -4.44 -18.61
N GLY A 232 9.20 -4.34 -17.48
CA GLY A 232 8.63 -4.05 -16.16
C GLY A 232 8.09 -5.26 -15.40
N TYR A 233 8.27 -6.48 -15.90
CA TYR A 233 7.79 -7.69 -15.22
C TYR A 233 8.86 -8.30 -14.33
N PHE A 234 8.44 -8.79 -13.16
CA PHE A 234 9.29 -9.57 -12.26
C PHE A 234 9.61 -10.96 -12.84
N ASP A 235 10.86 -11.39 -12.69
CA ASP A 235 11.36 -12.70 -13.07
C ASP A 235 11.22 -13.70 -11.90
N PHE A 236 10.09 -14.40 -11.87
CA PHE A 236 9.79 -15.42 -10.86
C PHE A 236 10.66 -16.68 -10.94
N GLN A 237 11.55 -16.80 -11.93
CA GLN A 237 12.53 -17.90 -11.98
C GLN A 237 13.70 -17.67 -11.02
N LYS A 238 13.93 -16.42 -10.61
CA LYS A 238 15.00 -16.01 -9.70
C LYS A 238 14.61 -16.04 -8.22
N LEU A 239 13.46 -16.64 -7.89
CA LEU A 239 13.06 -16.81 -6.49
C LEU A 239 13.89 -17.92 -5.83
N ASP A 240 14.33 -17.69 -4.60
CA ASP A 240 15.14 -18.64 -3.83
C ASP A 240 14.33 -19.86 -3.36
N SER A 241 13.01 -19.70 -3.22
CA SER A 241 12.11 -20.75 -2.76
C SER A 241 11.02 -21.08 -3.79
N PRO A 242 10.75 -22.37 -4.06
CA PRO A 242 9.60 -22.77 -4.87
C PRO A 242 8.30 -22.43 -4.12
N ILE A 243 7.33 -21.88 -4.85
CA ILE A 243 6.00 -21.51 -4.36
C ILE A 243 4.92 -22.21 -5.18
N ASP A 244 3.78 -22.49 -4.55
CA ASP A 244 2.58 -23.01 -5.22
C ASP A 244 2.20 -22.10 -6.40
N LEU A 245 1.79 -22.72 -7.50
CA LEU A 245 1.50 -22.00 -8.75
C LEU A 245 0.33 -21.01 -8.60
N ARG A 246 -0.63 -21.27 -7.71
CA ARG A 246 -1.72 -20.33 -7.41
C ARG A 246 -1.20 -19.14 -6.64
N PHE A 247 -0.30 -19.34 -5.68
CA PHE A 247 0.35 -18.23 -4.95
C PHE A 247 1.20 -17.39 -5.89
N ARG A 248 1.95 -18.03 -6.79
CA ARG A 248 2.66 -17.33 -7.88
C ARG A 248 1.71 -16.54 -8.76
N SER A 249 0.60 -17.13 -9.21
CA SER A 249 -0.39 -16.44 -10.05
C SER A 249 -1.03 -15.24 -9.33
N TRP A 250 -1.33 -15.38 -8.04
CA TRP A 250 -1.84 -14.30 -7.21
C TRP A 250 -0.80 -13.17 -7.11
N LEU A 251 0.46 -13.50 -6.84
CA LEU A 251 1.54 -12.53 -6.73
C LEU A 251 1.83 -11.83 -8.06
N MET A 252 1.75 -12.53 -9.20
CA MET A 252 1.79 -11.93 -10.54
C MET A 252 0.67 -10.91 -10.74
N GLY A 253 -0.55 -11.21 -10.27
CA GLY A 253 -1.68 -10.27 -10.30
C GLY A 253 -1.50 -9.07 -9.37
N MET A 254 -0.64 -9.15 -8.36
CA MET A 254 -0.28 -8.01 -7.51
C MET A 254 0.74 -7.09 -8.19
N VAL A 255 1.71 -7.65 -8.93
CA VAL A 255 2.83 -6.90 -9.55
C VAL A 255 2.66 -6.63 -11.05
N GLU A 256 1.45 -6.83 -11.59
CA GLU A 256 1.16 -6.59 -13.00
C GLU A 256 1.38 -5.10 -13.36
N PRO A 257 2.27 -4.79 -14.33
CA PRO A 257 2.61 -3.41 -14.67
C PRO A 257 1.42 -2.56 -15.07
N LYS A 258 0.43 -3.16 -15.76
CA LYS A 258 -0.81 -2.47 -16.10
C LYS A 258 -1.78 -2.54 -14.93
N TRP A 259 -1.97 -1.42 -14.24
CA TRP A 259 -2.83 -1.35 -13.05
C TRP A 259 -4.26 -1.84 -13.29
N GLN A 260 -4.80 -1.74 -14.52
CA GLN A 260 -6.13 -2.26 -14.86
C GLN A 260 -6.25 -3.79 -14.81
N TYR A 261 -5.12 -4.49 -14.83
CA TYR A 261 -5.06 -5.96 -14.76
C TYR A 261 -4.64 -6.46 -13.37
N ARG A 262 -4.40 -5.56 -12.42
CA ARG A 262 -4.24 -5.91 -11.00
C ARG A 262 -5.61 -6.14 -10.34
N TYR A 263 -5.57 -6.63 -9.10
CA TYR A 263 -6.74 -6.58 -8.22
C TYR A 263 -7.22 -5.14 -8.07
N ALA A 264 -8.54 -4.93 -8.10
CA ALA A 264 -9.11 -3.58 -8.06
C ALA A 264 -8.87 -2.88 -6.72
N ASN A 265 -8.78 -3.64 -5.62
CA ASN A 265 -8.57 -3.16 -4.26
C ASN A 265 -7.98 -4.28 -3.37
N ALA A 266 -7.59 -3.92 -2.15
CA ALA A 266 -6.98 -4.82 -1.18
C ALA A 266 -7.93 -5.91 -0.67
N ALA A 267 -9.25 -5.66 -0.62
CA ALA A 267 -10.21 -6.65 -0.17
C ALA A 267 -10.32 -7.81 -1.18
N ASP A 268 -10.34 -7.50 -2.47
CA ASP A 268 -10.33 -8.50 -3.55
C ASP A 268 -9.03 -9.30 -3.55
N ALA A 269 -7.88 -8.63 -3.37
CA ALA A 269 -6.58 -9.29 -3.26
C ALA A 269 -6.52 -10.22 -2.03
N LEU A 270 -7.02 -9.78 -0.88
CA LEU A 270 -7.05 -10.55 0.36
C LEU A 270 -7.96 -11.78 0.23
N ALA A 271 -9.17 -11.61 -0.29
CA ALA A 271 -10.12 -12.69 -0.51
C ALA A 271 -9.55 -13.75 -1.47
N ALA A 272 -8.81 -13.32 -2.50
CA ALA A 272 -8.13 -14.24 -3.42
C ALA A 272 -6.95 -14.99 -2.75
N LEU A 273 -6.25 -14.36 -1.81
CA LEU A 273 -5.09 -14.96 -1.12
C LEU A 273 -5.47 -16.02 -0.09
N GLN A 274 -6.51 -15.77 0.71
CA GLN A 274 -6.87 -16.61 1.86
C GLN A 274 -6.96 -18.13 1.55
N PRO A 275 -7.64 -18.58 0.47
CA PRO A 275 -7.79 -20.02 0.19
C PRO A 275 -6.54 -20.67 -0.42
N ILE A 276 -5.52 -19.90 -0.80
CA ILE A 276 -4.34 -20.42 -1.49
C ILE A 276 -3.37 -21.04 -0.49
N GLN A 277 -3.01 -22.31 -0.65
CA GLN A 277 -1.86 -22.87 0.07
C GLN A 277 -0.56 -22.38 -0.60
N VAL A 278 0.43 -21.96 0.19
CA VAL A 278 1.67 -21.39 -0.35
C VAL A 278 2.66 -22.46 -0.79
N THR A 279 2.61 -23.61 -0.13
CA THR A 279 3.42 -24.80 -0.44
C THR A 279 2.47 -25.95 -0.77
N GLY A 280 2.71 -26.64 -1.89
CA GLY A 280 1.85 -27.72 -2.36
C GLY A 280 1.97 -27.98 -3.86
N ASN A 281 1.71 -29.23 -4.27
CA ASN A 281 1.70 -29.66 -5.67
C ASN A 281 0.28 -29.49 -6.24
N ALA A 282 -0.20 -28.25 -6.42
CA ALA A 282 -1.37 -28.04 -7.26
C ALA A 282 -1.00 -28.50 -8.69
N THR A 283 -1.68 -29.51 -9.20
CA THR A 283 -1.39 -30.04 -10.54
C THR A 283 -1.83 -29.03 -11.60
N ALA A 284 -1.15 -28.99 -12.74
CA ALA A 284 -1.50 -28.14 -13.87
C ALA A 284 -3.00 -28.25 -14.29
N MET A 285 -3.63 -29.42 -14.05
CA MET A 285 -5.06 -29.62 -14.28
C MET A 285 -5.97 -28.91 -13.27
N GLU A 286 -5.61 -28.86 -11.99
CA GLU A 286 -6.39 -28.13 -10.97
C GLU A 286 -6.34 -26.62 -11.22
N ILE A 287 -5.22 -26.14 -11.75
CA ILE A 287 -5.02 -24.74 -12.15
C ILE A 287 -5.83 -24.42 -13.40
N LEU A 288 -5.74 -25.27 -14.44
CA LEU A 288 -6.54 -25.10 -15.65
C LEU A 288 -8.04 -25.12 -15.31
N ALA A 289 -8.48 -26.03 -14.45
CA ALA A 289 -9.86 -26.09 -13.99
C ALA A 289 -10.28 -24.82 -13.25
N THR A 290 -9.42 -24.25 -12.40
CA THR A 290 -9.72 -23.02 -11.65
C THR A 290 -9.74 -21.78 -12.56
N VAL A 291 -8.77 -21.64 -13.47
CA VAL A 291 -8.72 -20.55 -14.45
C VAL A 291 -9.91 -20.62 -15.40
N ILE A 292 -10.28 -21.82 -15.86
CA ILE A 292 -11.49 -22.04 -16.66
C ILE A 292 -12.73 -21.68 -15.85
N LYS A 293 -12.82 -22.10 -14.58
CA LYS A 293 -13.97 -21.80 -13.72
C LYS A 293 -14.12 -20.30 -13.46
N LEU A 294 -13.02 -19.59 -13.23
CA LEU A 294 -13.01 -18.14 -13.02
C LEU A 294 -13.40 -17.37 -14.29
N LYS A 295 -12.86 -17.76 -15.46
CA LYS A 295 -13.25 -17.21 -16.76
C LYS A 295 -14.69 -17.54 -17.15
N TYR A 296 -15.17 -18.74 -16.81
CA TYR A 296 -16.54 -19.17 -17.06
C TYR A 296 -17.52 -18.37 -16.20
N GLN A 297 -17.22 -18.18 -14.91
CA GLN A 297 -18.05 -17.36 -14.02
C GLN A 297 -18.13 -15.90 -14.48
N THR A 298 -17.02 -15.28 -14.89
CA THR A 298 -17.04 -13.91 -15.42
C THR A 298 -17.77 -13.81 -16.75
N THR A 299 -17.62 -14.80 -17.65
CA THR A 299 -18.34 -14.83 -18.93
C THR A 299 -19.85 -14.99 -18.73
N VAL A 300 -20.27 -15.91 -17.84
CA VAL A 300 -21.69 -16.12 -17.51
C VAL A 300 -22.28 -14.86 -16.86
N LEU A 301 -21.55 -14.20 -15.96
CA LEU A 301 -21.99 -12.95 -15.34
C LEU A 301 -22.15 -11.83 -16.38
N CYS A 302 -21.18 -11.68 -17.30
CA CYS A 302 -21.29 -10.72 -18.40
C CYS A 302 -22.49 -11.00 -19.31
N LEU A 303 -22.74 -12.26 -19.68
CA LEU A 303 -23.88 -12.64 -20.51
C LEU A 303 -25.21 -12.41 -19.77
N ALA A 304 -25.27 -12.67 -18.46
CA ALA A 304 -26.45 -12.39 -17.65
C ALA A 304 -26.74 -10.88 -17.59
N ILE A 305 -25.72 -10.04 -17.42
CA ILE A 305 -25.85 -8.58 -17.44
C ILE A 305 -26.35 -8.09 -18.81
N ILE A 306 -25.78 -8.59 -19.91
CA ILE A 306 -26.23 -8.25 -21.27
C ILE A 306 -27.69 -8.68 -21.47
N GLY A 307 -28.06 -9.87 -21.01
CA GLY A 307 -29.44 -10.36 -21.07
C GLY A 307 -30.42 -9.46 -20.32
N VAL A 308 -30.08 -9.06 -19.10
CA VAL A 308 -30.90 -8.15 -18.28
C VAL A 308 -31.03 -6.77 -18.96
N LEU A 309 -29.93 -6.22 -19.48
CA LEU A 309 -29.94 -4.94 -20.20
C LEU A 309 -30.77 -5.01 -21.49
N ALA A 310 -30.71 -6.11 -22.22
CA ALA A 310 -31.50 -6.33 -23.44
C ALA A 310 -33.00 -6.40 -23.13
N VAL A 311 -33.40 -7.13 -22.08
CA VAL A 311 -34.79 -7.20 -21.63
C VAL A 311 -35.28 -5.83 -21.16
N ALA A 312 -34.49 -5.12 -20.35
CA ALA A 312 -34.82 -3.77 -19.88
C ALA A 312 -34.99 -2.80 -21.06
N GLY A 313 -34.07 -2.84 -22.03
CA GLY A 313 -34.15 -2.04 -23.26
C GLY A 313 -35.40 -2.35 -24.09
N ALA A 314 -35.74 -3.63 -24.28
CA ALA A 314 -36.95 -4.04 -25.01
C ALA A 314 -38.23 -3.58 -24.30
N THR A 315 -38.30 -3.69 -22.96
CA THR A 315 -39.44 -3.18 -22.19
C THR A 315 -39.56 -1.66 -22.27
N LEU A 316 -38.45 -0.94 -22.30
CA LEU A 316 -38.46 0.51 -22.45
C LEU A 316 -38.99 0.93 -23.82
N ILE A 317 -38.52 0.28 -24.90
CA ILE A 317 -38.98 0.55 -26.27
C ILE A 317 -40.48 0.25 -26.41
N LEU A 318 -40.94 -0.88 -25.88
CA LEU A 318 -42.37 -1.24 -25.88
C LEU A 318 -43.20 -0.25 -25.07
N SER A 319 -42.69 0.25 -23.94
CA SER A 319 -43.38 1.27 -23.14
C SER A 319 -43.47 2.61 -23.86
N GLN A 320 -42.44 3.02 -24.60
CA GLN A 320 -42.43 4.26 -25.38
C GLN A 320 -43.34 4.15 -26.62
N GLN A 321 -43.39 2.99 -27.27
CA GLN A 321 -44.34 2.74 -28.37
C GLN A 321 -45.79 2.69 -27.88
N GLY A 322 -46.06 2.10 -26.71
CA GLY A 322 -47.38 2.14 -26.08
C GLY A 322 -47.83 3.55 -25.72
N GLY A 323 -46.93 4.37 -25.15
CA GLY A 323 -47.21 5.77 -24.82
C GLY A 323 -47.47 6.66 -26.04
N THR A 324 -46.70 6.48 -27.11
CA THR A 324 -46.89 7.22 -28.37
C THR A 324 -48.17 6.79 -29.10
N ALA A 325 -48.54 5.50 -29.06
CA ALA A 325 -49.80 5.02 -29.64
C ALA A 325 -51.03 5.57 -28.89
N GLN A 326 -50.97 5.66 -27.56
CA GLN A 326 -52.03 6.29 -26.76
C GLN A 326 -52.16 7.79 -27.04
N GLN A 327 -51.05 8.52 -27.12
CA GLN A 327 -51.07 9.96 -27.44
C GLN A 327 -51.63 10.24 -28.85
N LEU A 328 -51.30 9.40 -29.84
CA LEU A 328 -51.87 9.49 -31.19
C LEU A 328 -53.38 9.23 -31.21
N GLN A 329 -53.88 8.31 -30.37
CA GLN A 329 -55.29 7.98 -30.29
C GLN A 329 -56.10 9.05 -29.53
N GLU A 330 -55.50 9.70 -28.52
CA GLU A 330 -56.09 10.85 -27.83
C GLU A 330 -56.11 12.10 -28.70
N ALA A 331 -55.03 12.40 -29.43
CA ALA A 331 -54.97 13.52 -30.38
C ALA A 331 -56.02 13.40 -31.49
N ARG A 332 -56.26 12.18 -32.01
CA ARG A 332 -57.32 11.91 -32.99
C ARG A 332 -58.74 12.07 -32.43
N LYS A 333 -58.94 11.88 -31.13
CA LYS A 333 -60.24 12.09 -30.47
C LYS A 333 -60.51 13.57 -30.20
N SER A 334 -59.47 14.38 -29.96
CA SER A 334 -59.60 15.83 -29.78
C SER A 334 -59.81 16.63 -31.07
N GLU A 335 -59.51 16.07 -32.25
CA GLU A 335 -59.80 16.71 -33.56
C GLU A 335 -61.24 16.46 -34.05
N VAL A 336 -62.03 15.64 -33.35
CA VAL A 336 -63.41 15.25 -33.74
C VAL A 336 -64.48 15.90 -32.84
N LEU A 337 -64.08 16.80 -31.94
CA LEU A 337 -64.96 17.71 -31.20
C LEU A 337 -64.79 19.13 -31.74
#